data_AF-A0A7S0KCZ8-F1
#
_entry.id   AF-A0A7S0KCZ8-F1
#
_cell.length_a   1.000
_cell.length_b   1.000
_cell.length_c   1.000
_cell.angle_alpha   90.00
_cell.angle_beta   90.00
_cell.angle_gamma   90.00
#
_symmetry.space_group_name_H-M   'P 1'
#
loop_
_entity.id
_entity.type
_entity.pdbx_description
1 polymer ?
#
loop_
_entity_poly.entity_id
_entity_poly.type
_entity_poly.pdbx_seq_one_letter_code
_entity_poly.pdbx_strand_id
1 'polypeptide(L)'
;GAAHVAARGALFGIQLGDGHSRLGAEDGLMFGSVHRTMSMELVRQLYMSGYAGKLYFDTFPLNEDPVMEAETNIATVTHFWRLAKGALGDDLATATSSRDAVKVAQTLLKLEQGLYN
;
A
#
# COMPACT_ATOMS: atom_id res chain seq x y z
N GLY A 1 -4.39 -8.30 11.88
CA GLY A 1 -4.24 -7.47 10.67
C GLY A 1 -4.23 -8.33 9.42
N ALA A 2 -4.27 -7.73 8.23
CA ALA A 2 -4.36 -8.42 6.94
C ALA A 2 -3.33 -9.57 6.79
N ALA A 3 -2.10 -9.39 7.24
CA ALA A 3 -1.06 -10.44 7.20
C ALA A 3 -1.43 -11.72 7.97
N HIS A 4 -2.11 -11.61 9.13
CA HIS A 4 -2.53 -12.77 9.92
C HIS A 4 -3.70 -13.53 9.28
N VAL A 5 -4.59 -12.80 8.60
CA VAL A 5 -5.71 -13.38 7.87
C VAL A 5 -5.21 -14.04 6.58
N ALA A 6 -4.27 -13.40 5.89
CA ALA A 6 -3.58 -13.95 4.72
C ALA A 6 -2.83 -15.25 5.05
N ALA A 7 -2.09 -15.28 6.17
CA ALA A 7 -1.38 -16.47 6.63
C ALA A 7 -2.30 -17.68 6.93
N ARG A 8 -3.59 -17.42 7.16
CA ARG A 8 -4.62 -18.46 7.38
C ARG A 8 -5.39 -18.83 6.11
N GLY A 9 -5.04 -18.24 4.96
CA GLY A 9 -5.77 -18.43 3.70
C GLY A 9 -7.20 -17.90 3.71
N ALA A 10 -7.54 -17.02 4.66
CA ALA A 10 -8.89 -16.50 4.87
C ALA A 10 -9.08 -15.07 4.34
N LEU A 11 -8.10 -14.54 3.61
CA LEU A 11 -8.18 -13.24 2.97
C LEU A 11 -8.64 -13.46 1.52
N PHE A 12 -9.92 -13.21 1.25
CA PHE A 12 -10.53 -13.51 -0.06
C PHE A 12 -10.53 -12.31 -1.02
N GLY A 13 -10.59 -11.11 -0.45
CA GLY A 13 -10.68 -9.84 -1.16
C GLY A 13 -10.27 -8.70 -0.23
N ILE A 14 -9.80 -7.60 -0.80
CA ILE A 14 -9.46 -6.39 -0.06
C ILE A 14 -10.07 -5.20 -0.78
N GLN A 15 -10.77 -4.35 -0.04
CA GLN A 15 -11.20 -3.04 -0.48
C GLN A 15 -10.11 -2.02 -0.16
N LEU A 16 -9.72 -1.25 -1.16
CA LEU A 16 -8.67 -0.24 -1.10
C LEU A 16 -9.30 1.14 -1.27
N GLY A 17 -8.89 2.04 -0.41
CA GLY A 17 -9.23 3.45 -0.43
C GLY A 17 -8.29 4.18 0.51
N ASP A 18 -8.47 5.49 0.62
CA ASP A 18 -7.77 6.34 1.57
C ASP A 18 -8.76 7.34 2.17
N GLY A 19 -8.32 8.07 3.18
CA GLY A 19 -9.19 9.02 3.86
C GLY A 19 -8.48 9.70 5.01
N HIS A 20 -8.97 10.86 5.42
CA HIS A 20 -8.51 11.46 6.66
C HIS A 20 -9.16 10.74 7.84
N SER A 21 -8.41 10.56 8.93
CA SER A 21 -8.97 9.98 10.15
C SER A 21 -9.99 10.94 10.77
N ARG A 22 -11.27 10.77 10.42
CA ARG A 22 -12.41 11.39 11.08
C ARG A 22 -13.34 10.29 11.60
N LEU A 23 -13.75 10.40 12.86
CA LEU A 23 -14.72 9.49 13.46
C LEU A 23 -16.03 9.56 12.65
N GLY A 24 -16.35 8.46 11.95
CA GLY A 24 -17.62 8.28 11.23
C GLY A 24 -17.65 8.80 9.79
N ALA A 25 -16.51 9.10 9.17
CA ALA A 25 -16.46 9.47 7.75
C ALA A 25 -15.53 8.51 6.97
N GLU A 26 -16.09 7.87 5.94
CA GLU A 26 -15.32 7.26 4.86
C GLU A 26 -15.21 8.32 3.77
N ASP A 27 -14.05 8.98 3.65
CA ASP A 27 -13.86 10.04 2.65
C ASP A 27 -13.83 9.48 1.22
N GLY A 28 -13.63 8.17 1.05
CA GLY A 28 -13.65 7.51 -0.25
C GLY A 28 -12.50 7.92 -1.17
N LEU A 29 -11.38 8.39 -0.63
CA LEU A 29 -10.31 8.96 -1.43
C LEU A 29 -9.52 7.87 -2.17
N MET A 30 -8.89 8.25 -3.27
CA MET A 30 -8.00 7.40 -4.06
C MET A 30 -6.92 6.76 -3.17
N PHE A 31 -6.64 5.47 -3.37
CA PHE A 31 -5.70 4.71 -2.55
C PHE A 31 -4.29 5.32 -2.55
N GLY A 32 -3.76 5.62 -1.35
CA GLY A 32 -2.42 6.19 -1.18
C GLY A 32 -2.31 7.70 -1.44
N SER A 33 -3.43 8.40 -1.59
CA SER A 33 -3.46 9.86 -1.78
C SER A 33 -3.17 10.65 -0.49
N VAL A 34 -3.49 10.10 0.68
CA VAL A 34 -3.26 10.73 2.00
C VAL A 34 -2.18 9.97 2.76
N HIS A 35 -2.26 8.64 2.81
CA HIS A 35 -1.37 7.78 3.59
C HIS A 35 -0.50 6.90 2.69
N ARG A 36 0.34 7.53 1.85
CA ARG A 36 1.16 6.86 0.85
C ARG A 36 2.06 5.75 1.43
N THR A 37 2.75 6.03 2.53
CA THR A 37 3.67 5.08 3.19
C THR A 37 2.93 3.87 3.78
N MET A 38 1.75 4.09 4.38
CA MET A 38 0.91 3.00 4.91
C MET A 38 0.35 2.13 3.79
N SER A 39 -0.08 2.77 2.70
CA SER A 39 -0.59 2.10 1.50
C SER A 39 0.47 1.22 0.82
N MET A 40 1.70 1.72 0.72
CA MET A 40 2.84 0.92 0.22
C MET A 40 3.12 -0.28 1.13
N GLU A 41 3.16 -0.09 2.45
CA GLU A 41 3.41 -1.18 3.40
C GLU A 41 2.31 -2.25 3.35
N LEU A 42 1.04 -1.86 3.17
CA LEU A 42 -0.05 -2.81 2.94
C LEU A 42 0.25 -3.68 1.70
N VAL A 43 0.55 -3.05 0.56
CA VAL A 43 0.88 -3.77 -0.69
C VAL A 43 2.08 -4.69 -0.51
N ARG A 44 3.11 -4.24 0.22
CA ARG A 44 4.28 -5.07 0.55
C ARG A 44 3.91 -6.31 1.35
N GLN A 45 3.04 -6.19 2.36
CA GLN A 45 2.58 -7.34 3.15
C GLN A 45 1.75 -8.33 2.31
N LEU A 46 0.95 -7.84 1.36
CA LEU A 46 0.23 -8.69 0.43
C LEU A 46 1.18 -9.46 -0.49
N TYR A 47 2.21 -8.79 -1.02
CA TYR A 47 3.25 -9.44 -1.81
C TYR A 47 3.99 -10.52 -1.00
N MET A 48 4.47 -10.18 0.20
CA MET A 48 5.23 -11.09 1.06
C MET A 48 4.43 -12.31 1.53
N SER A 49 3.11 -12.16 1.66
CA SER A 49 2.21 -13.27 2.03
C SER A 49 1.78 -14.14 0.85
N GLY A 50 2.21 -13.81 -0.38
CA GLY A 50 1.80 -14.53 -1.59
C GLY A 50 0.30 -14.36 -1.90
N TYR A 51 -0.29 -13.23 -1.50
CA TYR A 51 -1.72 -12.97 -1.70
C TYR A 51 -2.07 -12.97 -3.20
N ALA A 52 -3.00 -13.86 -3.58
CA ALA A 52 -3.49 -14.04 -4.95
C ALA A 52 -4.98 -13.71 -5.12
N GLY A 53 -5.59 -13.09 -4.10
CA GLY A 53 -6.99 -12.68 -4.11
C GLY A 53 -7.24 -11.42 -4.94
N LYS A 54 -8.47 -10.90 -4.86
CA LYS A 54 -8.87 -9.69 -5.60
C LYS A 54 -8.63 -8.42 -4.78
N LEU A 55 -8.30 -7.34 -5.48
CA LEU A 55 -8.24 -5.99 -4.93
C LEU A 55 -9.37 -5.20 -5.58
N TYR A 56 -10.17 -4.52 -4.76
CA TYR A 56 -11.29 -3.68 -5.18
C TYR A 56 -10.99 -2.25 -4.76
N PHE A 57 -11.20 -1.27 -5.63
CA PHE A 57 -11.14 0.14 -5.25
C PHE A 57 -12.52 0.55 -4.74
N ASP A 58 -12.62 0.83 -3.45
CA ASP A 58 -13.83 1.30 -2.77
C ASP A 58 -13.68 2.80 -2.55
N THR A 59 -13.73 3.53 -3.66
CA THR A 59 -13.47 4.97 -3.75
C THR A 59 -14.69 5.70 -4.32
N PHE A 60 -14.86 6.95 -3.91
CA PHE A 60 -15.99 7.81 -4.27
C PHE A 60 -15.46 9.12 -4.87
N PRO A 61 -15.00 9.14 -6.13
CA PRO A 61 -14.51 10.37 -6.76
C PRO A 61 -15.65 11.39 -6.88
N LEU A 62 -15.57 12.49 -6.13
CA LEU A 62 -16.58 13.56 -6.10
C LEU A 62 -16.16 14.77 -6.93
N ASN A 63 -14.85 15.06 -6.97
CA ASN A 63 -14.30 16.23 -7.67
C ASN A 63 -13.38 15.83 -8.84
N GLU A 64 -13.16 14.54 -9.04
CA GLU A 64 -12.24 13.94 -10.00
C GLU A 64 -12.99 13.25 -11.16
N ASP A 65 -12.29 13.00 -12.27
CA ASP A 65 -12.80 12.09 -13.31
C ASP A 65 -12.73 10.65 -12.79
N PRO A 66 -13.86 9.92 -12.73
CA PRO A 66 -13.90 8.58 -12.16
C PRO A 66 -13.11 7.54 -12.97
N VAL A 67 -12.98 7.71 -14.28
CA VAL A 67 -12.16 6.81 -15.12
C VAL A 67 -10.69 7.06 -14.86
N MET A 68 -10.28 8.33 -14.82
CA MET A 68 -8.90 8.71 -14.52
C MET A 68 -8.48 8.28 -13.11
N GLU A 69 -9.38 8.38 -12.12
CA GLU A 69 -9.15 7.94 -10.75
C GLU A 69 -8.94 6.41 -10.69
N ALA A 70 -9.79 5.63 -11.36
CA ALA A 70 -9.64 4.18 -11.44
C ALA A 70 -8.33 3.76 -12.13
N GLU A 71 -7.97 4.39 -13.25
CA GLU A 71 -6.69 4.15 -13.95
C GLU A 71 -5.49 4.47 -13.05
N THR A 72 -5.57 5.57 -12.30
CA THR A 72 -4.51 6.01 -11.39
C THR A 72 -4.37 5.09 -10.18
N ASN A 73 -5.48 4.59 -9.63
CA ASN A 73 -5.49 3.56 -8.60
C ASN A 73 -4.79 2.27 -9.06
N ILE A 74 -5.11 1.79 -10.28
CA ILE A 74 -4.45 0.62 -10.89
C ILE A 74 -2.94 0.88 -11.02
N ALA A 75 -2.55 2.03 -11.56
CA ALA A 75 -1.15 2.40 -11.71
C ALA A 75 -0.42 2.46 -10.36
N THR A 76 -1.06 3.03 -9.34
CA THR A 76 -0.52 3.18 -7.98
C THR A 76 -0.27 1.83 -7.33
N VAL A 77 -1.27 0.93 -7.30
CA VAL A 77 -1.11 -0.41 -6.74
C VAL A 77 -0.04 -1.19 -7.50
N THR A 78 -0.05 -1.12 -8.83
CA THR A 78 0.94 -1.82 -9.66
C THR A 78 2.36 -1.31 -9.38
N HIS A 79 2.53 0.00 -9.21
CA HIS A 79 3.81 0.60 -8.86
C HIS A 79 4.28 0.16 -7.47
N PHE A 80 3.42 0.23 -6.45
CA PHE A 80 3.76 -0.27 -5.12
C PHE A 80 4.10 -1.76 -5.12
N TRP A 81 3.42 -2.57 -5.94
CA TRP A 81 3.72 -3.99 -6.08
C TRP A 81 5.11 -4.22 -6.68
N ARG A 82 5.52 -3.40 -7.68
CA ARG A 82 6.90 -3.43 -8.21
C ARG A 82 7.92 -3.04 -7.17
N LEU A 83 7.66 -1.97 -6.40
CA LEU A 83 8.55 -1.53 -5.32
C LEU A 83 8.70 -2.60 -4.23
N ALA A 84 7.61 -3.23 -3.83
CA ALA A 84 7.62 -4.33 -2.86
C ALA A 84 8.44 -5.54 -3.33
N LYS A 85 8.46 -5.81 -4.63
CA LYS A 85 9.26 -6.87 -5.25
C LYS A 85 10.73 -6.48 -5.45
N GLY A 86 11.03 -5.19 -5.57
CA GLY A 86 12.35 -4.68 -5.92
C GLY A 86 13.23 -4.33 -4.71
N ALA A 87 14.26 -3.50 -4.96
CA ALA A 87 15.28 -3.14 -3.98
C ALA A 87 14.72 -2.52 -2.68
N LEU A 88 13.61 -1.78 -2.76
CA LEU A 88 12.93 -1.26 -1.57
C LEU A 88 12.45 -2.39 -0.64
N GLY A 89 11.85 -3.43 -1.23
CA GLY A 89 11.38 -4.60 -0.50
C GLY A 89 12.51 -5.30 0.26
N ASP A 90 13.66 -5.45 -0.40
CA ASP A 90 14.88 -6.06 0.13
C ASP A 90 15.51 -5.22 1.26
N ASP A 91 15.61 -3.90 1.04
CA ASP A 91 16.15 -2.97 2.03
C ASP A 91 15.27 -2.93 3.30
N LEU A 92 13.95 -2.91 3.14
CA LEU A 92 12.99 -2.97 4.25
C LEU A 92 13.04 -4.32 4.98
N ALA A 93 13.18 -5.43 4.26
CA ALA A 93 13.33 -6.75 4.88
C ALA A 93 14.61 -6.83 5.72
N THR A 94 15.72 -6.29 5.19
CA THR A 94 17.00 -6.22 5.90
C THR A 94 16.88 -5.34 7.14
N ALA A 95 16.30 -4.14 7.02
CA ALA A 95 16.15 -3.21 8.13
C ALA A 95 15.23 -3.74 9.25
N THR A 96 14.14 -4.40 8.86
CA THR A 96 13.18 -4.99 9.82
C THR A 96 13.79 -6.19 10.54
N SER A 97 14.50 -7.07 9.82
CA SER A 97 15.15 -8.25 10.42
C SER A 97 16.27 -7.87 11.39
N SER A 98 16.97 -6.75 11.14
CA SER A 98 17.98 -6.21 12.08
C SER A 98 17.38 -5.47 13.28
N ARG A 99 16.04 -5.32 13.36
CA ARG A 99 15.34 -4.53 14.40
C ARG A 99 15.87 -3.10 14.52
N ASP A 100 16.30 -2.52 13.41
CA ASP A 100 16.89 -1.18 13.36
C ASP A 100 15.83 -0.18 12.89
N ALA A 101 15.17 0.46 13.85
CA ALA A 101 14.13 1.45 13.56
C ALA A 101 14.66 2.67 12.78
N VAL A 102 15.95 3.04 12.95
CA VAL A 102 16.56 4.16 12.23
C VAL A 102 16.73 3.78 10.77
N LYS A 103 17.23 2.57 10.49
CA LYS A 103 17.39 2.07 9.12
C LYS A 103 16.05 1.94 8.40
N VAL A 104 14.99 1.48 9.10
CA VAL A 104 13.63 1.45 8.55
C VAL A 104 13.18 2.86 8.15
N ALA A 105 13.30 3.85 9.06
CA ALA A 105 12.91 5.22 8.79
C ALA A 105 13.70 5.84 7.61
N GLN A 106 15.01 5.59 7.53
CA GLN A 106 15.84 6.05 6.42
C GLN A 106 15.43 5.43 5.08
N THR A 107 15.10 4.14 5.06
CA THR A 107 14.61 3.48 3.84
C THR A 107 13.27 4.04 3.37
N LEU A 108 12.35 4.34 4.30
CA LEU A 108 11.08 4.99 3.97
C LEU A 108 11.27 6.44 3.48
N LEU A 109 12.20 7.19 4.05
CA LEU A 109 12.54 8.53 3.56
C LEU A 109 13.08 8.50 2.13
N LYS A 110 13.93 7.51 1.81
CA LYS A 110 14.43 7.31 0.44
C LYS A 110 13.29 7.01 -0.55
N LEU A 111 12.28 6.25 -0.14
CA LEU A 111 11.07 6.04 -0.94
C LEU A 111 10.34 7.37 -1.21
N GLU A 112 10.13 8.19 -0.18
CA GLU A 112 9.45 9.48 -0.31
C GLU A 112 10.21 10.45 -1.23
N GLN A 113 11.55 10.36 -1.23
CA GLN A 113 12.44 11.11 -2.12
C GLN A 113 12.54 10.55 -3.54
N GLY A 114 11.85 9.44 -3.85
CA GLY A 114 11.86 8.82 -5.19
C GLY A 114 13.19 8.12 -5.52
N LEU A 115 13.94 7.67 -4.51
CA LEU A 115 15.21 6.97 -4.72
C LEU A 115 15.05 5.48 -5.05
N TYR A 116 13.81 5.01 -5.18
CA TYR A 116 13.46 3.68 -5.68
C TYR A 116 12.57 3.84 -6.92
N ASN A 117 12.97 3.21 -8.03
CA ASN A 117 12.25 3.19 -9.31
C ASN A 117 11.72 1.80 -9.63
#